data_AF-A0A8H4L6N7-F1
#
_entry.id   AF-A0A8H4L6N7-F1
#
_cell.length_a   1.000
_cell.length_b   1.000
_cell.length_c   1.000
_cell.angle_alpha   90.00
_cell.angle_beta   90.00
_cell.angle_gamma   90.00
#
_symmetry.space_group_name_H-M   'P 1'
#
loop_
_entity.id
_entity.type
_entity.pdbx_description
1 polymer ?
#
loop_
_entity_poly.entity_id
_entity_poly.type
_entity_poly.pdbx_seq_one_letter_code
_entity_poly.pdbx_strand_id
1 'polypeptide(L)'
;MSSRISKRPVKLSSENAKQRKIRLLETILQHSIEMAPCSSCAKRGLTSCQVSPTDSSRCSECVRLNLPRCDVMEVSPAQLRHIAVQHQKLEEELERAEEKVLRLRKQKKLWFEKMMRAVSRGLDTVEELERVEKEEAEKEAARQRQADVSHVPVGRSSTENLVLEGFDEHWAECFGDAPLEPALMEDFNVAALSYCGVSGGTPSGGVEHS
;
A
#
# COMPACT_ATOMS: atom_id res chain seq x y z
N MET A 1 -1.42 -35.13 3.02
CA MET A 1 -1.32 -36.18 1.99
C MET A 1 -1.58 -35.55 0.63
N SER A 2 -0.55 -35.05 -0.07
CA SER A 2 -0.69 -34.61 -1.45
C SER A 2 0.62 -34.87 -2.18
N SER A 3 0.71 -36.07 -2.77
CA SER A 3 1.89 -36.55 -3.47
C SER A 3 1.97 -35.87 -4.83
N ARG A 4 2.81 -34.84 -4.94
CA ARG A 4 3.13 -34.19 -6.21
C ARG A 4 3.98 -35.14 -7.04
N ILE A 5 3.36 -35.86 -7.97
CA ILE A 5 4.06 -36.74 -8.92
C ILE A 5 4.92 -35.86 -9.83
N SER A 6 6.22 -35.85 -9.57
CA SER A 6 7.21 -35.20 -10.42
C SER A 6 7.41 -36.06 -11.68
N LYS A 7 6.70 -35.72 -12.76
CA LYS A 7 6.97 -36.31 -14.08
C LYS A 7 8.36 -35.85 -14.53
N ARG A 8 9.35 -36.73 -14.44
CA ARG A 8 10.69 -36.49 -15.00
C ARG A 8 10.54 -36.21 -16.50
N PRO A 9 11.06 -35.09 -17.03
CA PRO A 9 11.01 -34.84 -18.46
C PRO A 9 11.88 -35.89 -19.16
N VAL A 10 11.25 -36.65 -20.07
CA VAL A 10 11.96 -37.56 -20.97
C VAL A 10 12.90 -36.71 -21.80
N LYS A 11 14.21 -36.86 -21.57
CA LYS A 11 15.25 -36.22 -22.38
C LYS A 11 15.21 -36.84 -23.77
N LEU A 12 14.43 -36.24 -24.68
CA LEU A 12 14.49 -36.55 -26.11
C LEU A 12 15.94 -36.40 -26.57
N SER A 13 16.46 -37.38 -27.31
CA SER A 13 17.82 -37.31 -27.84
C SER A 13 18.03 -36.02 -28.65
N SER A 14 19.23 -35.44 -28.58
CA SER A 14 19.58 -34.21 -29.28
C SER A 14 19.25 -34.27 -30.79
N GLU A 15 19.42 -35.43 -31.41
CA GLU A 15 19.05 -35.67 -32.81
C GLU A 15 17.55 -35.56 -33.08
N ASN A 16 16.71 -36.11 -32.20
CA ASN A 16 15.25 -36.01 -32.34
C ASN A 16 14.77 -34.55 -32.24
N ALA A 17 15.40 -33.73 -31.40
CA ALA A 17 15.09 -32.32 -31.31
C ALA A 17 15.45 -31.55 -32.58
N LYS A 18 16.62 -31.84 -33.18
CA LYS A 18 17.05 -31.26 -34.46
C LYS A 18 16.09 -31.65 -35.59
N GLN A 19 15.74 -32.93 -35.69
CA GLN A 19 14.83 -33.42 -36.75
C GLN A 19 13.44 -32.80 -36.63
N ARG A 20 12.91 -32.66 -35.41
CA ARG A 20 11.62 -31.99 -35.17
C ARG A 20 11.63 -30.53 -35.63
N LYS A 21 12.72 -29.81 -35.36
CA LYS A 21 12.88 -28.42 -35.80
C LYS A 21 12.91 -28.30 -37.32
N ILE A 22 13.65 -29.18 -38.00
CA ILE A 22 13.72 -29.21 -39.47
C ILE A 22 12.32 -29.43 -40.06
N ARG A 23 11.61 -30.47 -39.59
CA ARG A 23 10.24 -30.76 -40.03
C ARG A 23 9.29 -29.59 -39.81
N LEU A 24 9.35 -28.94 -38.63
CA LEU A 24 8.52 -27.77 -38.35
C LEU A 24 8.82 -26.62 -39.31
N LEU A 25 10.10 -26.36 -39.61
CA LEU A 25 10.48 -25.32 -40.58
C LEU A 25 9.95 -25.64 -41.98
N GLU A 26 10.09 -26.88 -42.44
CA GLU A 26 9.55 -27.33 -43.73
C GLU A 26 8.03 -27.10 -43.80
N THR A 27 7.29 -27.51 -42.77
CA THR A 27 5.83 -27.30 -42.71
C THR A 27 5.45 -25.81 -42.71
N ILE A 28 6.16 -24.97 -41.95
CA ILE A 28 5.90 -23.52 -41.95
C ILE A 28 6.11 -22.93 -43.34
N LEU A 29 7.20 -23.29 -44.02
CA LEU A 29 7.52 -22.77 -45.36
C LEU A 29 6.54 -23.27 -46.42
N GLN A 30 5.99 -24.48 -46.26
CA GLN A 30 5.01 -25.05 -47.19
C GLN A 30 3.66 -24.34 -47.15
N HIS A 31 3.25 -23.84 -45.98
CA HIS A 31 1.97 -23.14 -45.76
C HIS A 31 2.16 -21.68 -45.32
N SER A 32 3.26 -21.04 -45.75
CA SER A 32 3.59 -19.70 -45.26
C SER A 32 2.76 -18.61 -45.93
N ILE A 33 2.30 -17.67 -45.12
CA ILE A 33 1.89 -16.33 -45.55
C ILE A 33 2.97 -15.33 -45.12
N GLU A 34 3.16 -14.28 -45.91
CA GLU A 34 4.01 -13.16 -45.54
C GLU A 34 3.23 -12.18 -44.66
N MET A 35 3.82 -11.84 -43.51
CA MET A 35 3.29 -10.88 -42.56
C MET A 35 4.32 -9.81 -42.27
N ALA A 36 3.88 -8.70 -41.66
CA ALA A 36 4.77 -7.70 -41.09
C ALA A 36 5.82 -8.34 -40.16
N PRO A 37 7.03 -7.77 -40.06
CA PRO A 37 8.09 -8.39 -39.29
C PRO A 37 7.77 -8.33 -37.80
N CYS A 38 7.93 -9.45 -37.10
CA CYS A 38 7.85 -9.47 -35.64
C CYS A 38 8.96 -8.61 -35.00
N SER A 39 8.83 -8.22 -33.73
CA SER A 39 9.80 -7.34 -33.04
C SER A 39 11.24 -7.83 -33.14
N SER A 40 11.45 -9.15 -33.07
CA SER A 40 12.81 -9.71 -33.18
C SER A 40 13.34 -9.66 -34.62
N CYS A 41 12.50 -9.83 -35.62
CA CYS A 41 12.89 -9.78 -37.03
C CYS A 41 13.11 -8.34 -37.48
N ALA A 42 12.25 -7.42 -37.05
CA ALA A 42 12.37 -5.99 -37.31
C ALA A 42 13.71 -5.43 -36.79
N LYS A 43 14.09 -5.79 -35.55
CA LYS A 43 15.40 -5.42 -34.96
C LYS A 43 16.61 -5.94 -35.76
N ARG A 44 16.43 -6.97 -36.57
CA ARG A 44 17.47 -7.56 -37.43
C ARG A 44 17.44 -7.02 -38.86
N GLY A 45 16.57 -6.05 -39.15
CA GLY A 45 16.42 -5.47 -40.48
C GLY A 45 15.63 -6.32 -41.47
N LEU A 46 14.87 -7.33 -41.00
CA LEU A 46 13.98 -8.09 -41.86
C LEU A 46 12.69 -7.31 -42.11
N THR A 47 12.27 -7.27 -43.38
CA THR A 47 11.08 -6.53 -43.84
C THR A 47 9.78 -7.32 -43.72
N SER A 48 9.85 -8.64 -43.63
CA SER A 48 8.69 -9.51 -43.50
C SER A 48 9.00 -10.77 -42.68
N CYS A 49 7.96 -11.43 -42.22
CA CYS A 49 8.01 -12.73 -41.57
C CYS A 49 7.17 -13.74 -42.35
N GLN A 50 7.73 -14.91 -42.61
CA GLN A 50 6.96 -16.05 -43.10
C GLN A 50 6.37 -16.82 -41.92
N VAL A 51 5.05 -16.95 -41.91
CA VAL A 51 4.28 -17.52 -40.80
C VAL A 51 3.29 -18.53 -41.36
N SER A 52 3.11 -19.65 -40.67
CA SER A 52 1.96 -20.52 -40.87
C SER A 52 1.05 -20.43 -39.64
N PRO A 53 -0.09 -19.73 -39.71
CA PRO A 53 -1.00 -19.56 -38.57
C PRO A 53 -1.54 -20.88 -38.00
N THR A 54 -1.58 -21.93 -38.81
CA THR A 54 -2.07 -23.26 -38.40
C THR A 54 -0.99 -24.11 -37.74
N ASP A 55 0.27 -23.96 -38.17
CA ASP A 55 1.33 -24.88 -37.78
C ASP A 55 2.24 -24.33 -36.67
N SER A 56 2.32 -23.00 -36.52
CA SER A 56 3.24 -22.36 -35.58
C SER A 56 2.79 -20.97 -35.17
N SER A 57 2.87 -20.67 -33.87
CA SER A 57 2.73 -19.31 -33.35
C SER A 57 3.95 -18.41 -33.60
N ARG A 58 5.01 -18.96 -34.22
CA ARG A 58 6.28 -18.28 -34.50
C ARG A 58 6.57 -18.26 -35.99
N CYS A 59 7.16 -17.17 -36.46
CA CYS A 59 7.68 -17.09 -37.83
C CYS A 59 8.86 -18.04 -38.07
N SER A 60 9.12 -18.37 -39.34
CA SER A 60 10.17 -19.29 -39.77
C SER A 60 11.56 -18.87 -39.26
N GLU A 61 11.87 -17.58 -39.25
CA GLU A 61 13.14 -17.06 -38.75
C GLU A 61 13.30 -17.28 -37.24
N CYS A 62 12.26 -16.95 -36.46
CA CYS A 62 12.27 -17.17 -35.01
C CYS A 62 12.36 -18.66 -34.69
N VAL A 63 11.73 -19.55 -35.48
CA VAL A 63 11.91 -21.00 -35.40
C VAL A 63 13.37 -21.39 -35.69
N ARG A 64 13.96 -20.86 -36.76
CA ARG A 64 15.34 -21.14 -37.17
C ARG A 64 16.35 -20.71 -36.10
N LEU A 65 16.14 -19.58 -35.45
CA LEU A 65 16.99 -19.07 -34.37
C LEU A 65 16.69 -19.70 -33.00
N ASN A 66 15.69 -20.57 -32.93
CA ASN A 66 15.24 -21.19 -31.69
C ASN A 66 14.82 -20.17 -30.60
N LEU A 67 14.26 -19.03 -31.01
CA LEU A 67 13.79 -17.99 -30.10
C LEU A 67 12.49 -18.42 -29.42
N PRO A 68 12.37 -18.36 -28.08
CA PRO A 68 11.21 -18.88 -27.37
C PRO A 68 9.93 -18.07 -27.62
N ARG A 69 10.04 -16.82 -28.08
CA ARG A 69 8.92 -15.91 -28.30
C ARG A 69 8.99 -15.30 -29.70
N CYS A 70 7.82 -15.12 -30.30
CA CYS A 70 7.62 -14.40 -31.54
C CYS A 70 6.23 -13.76 -31.45
N ASP A 71 6.18 -12.46 -31.67
CA ASP A 71 4.99 -11.61 -31.56
C ASP A 71 4.32 -11.37 -32.93
N VAL A 72 4.62 -12.20 -33.93
CA VAL A 72 4.10 -12.04 -35.30
C VAL A 72 2.58 -12.25 -35.39
N MET A 73 2.01 -13.05 -34.49
CA MET A 73 0.58 -13.38 -34.41
C MET A 73 -0.16 -12.49 -33.38
N GLU A 74 0.52 -11.47 -32.85
CA GLU A 74 0.05 -10.64 -31.74
C GLU A 74 -0.41 -11.45 -30.51
N VAL A 75 -1.03 -10.79 -29.53
CA VAL A 75 -1.60 -11.45 -28.35
C VAL A 75 -3.02 -11.88 -28.67
N SER A 76 -3.32 -13.17 -28.51
CA SER A 76 -4.68 -13.66 -28.78
C SER A 76 -5.72 -13.07 -27.82
N PRO A 77 -7.00 -12.93 -28.24
CA PRO A 77 -8.07 -12.45 -27.36
C PRO A 77 -8.23 -13.28 -26.08
N ALA A 78 -7.96 -14.58 -26.14
CA ALA A 78 -8.00 -15.46 -24.97
C ALA A 78 -6.88 -15.13 -23.97
N GLN A 79 -5.66 -14.85 -24.47
CA GLN A 79 -4.55 -14.40 -23.62
C GLN A 79 -4.82 -13.02 -23.03
N LEU A 80 -5.39 -12.08 -23.80
CA LEU A 80 -5.77 -10.76 -23.28
C LEU A 80 -6.80 -10.86 -22.17
N ARG A 81 -7.84 -11.68 -22.34
CA ARG A 81 -8.82 -11.95 -21.27
C ARG A 81 -8.16 -12.56 -20.04
N HIS A 82 -7.23 -13.49 -20.23
CA HIS A 82 -6.49 -14.08 -19.12
C HIS A 82 -5.68 -13.02 -18.37
N ILE A 83 -4.96 -12.16 -19.08
CA ILE A 83 -4.19 -11.04 -18.50
C ILE A 83 -5.13 -10.09 -17.73
N ALA A 84 -6.27 -9.71 -18.31
CA ALA A 84 -7.24 -8.84 -17.65
C ALA A 84 -7.78 -9.44 -16.35
N VAL A 85 -8.11 -10.73 -16.34
CA VAL A 85 -8.54 -11.44 -15.12
C VAL A 85 -7.42 -11.50 -14.07
N GLN A 86 -6.16 -11.69 -14.48
CA GLN A 86 -5.04 -11.65 -13.54
C GLN A 86 -4.82 -10.24 -12.97
N HIS A 87 -4.95 -9.21 -13.81
CA HIS A 87 -4.85 -7.82 -13.40
C HIS A 87 -5.88 -7.48 -12.33
N GLN A 88 -7.15 -7.78 -12.60
CA GLN A 88 -8.24 -7.51 -11.66
C GLN A 88 -8.03 -8.20 -10.31
N LYS A 89 -7.57 -9.46 -10.32
CA LYS A 89 -7.25 -10.18 -9.09
C LYS A 89 -6.14 -9.50 -8.28
N LEU A 90 -5.11 -9.00 -8.95
CA LEU A 90 -4.03 -8.29 -8.30
C LEU A 90 -4.49 -6.93 -7.75
N GLU A 91 -5.40 -6.24 -8.44
CA GLU A 91 -6.02 -5.00 -7.93
C GLU A 91 -6.83 -5.28 -6.65
N GLU A 92 -7.66 -6.32 -6.63
CA GLU A 92 -8.43 -6.72 -5.44
C GLU A 92 -7.53 -7.18 -4.28
N GLU A 93 -6.36 -7.77 -4.57
CA GLU A 93 -5.36 -8.11 -3.55
C GLU A 93 -4.65 -6.87 -3.01
N LEU A 94 -4.34 -5.92 -3.89
CA LEU A 94 -3.72 -4.64 -3.53
C LEU A 94 -4.64 -3.84 -2.61
N GLU A 95 -5.90 -3.65 -2.99
CA GLU A 95 -6.89 -2.90 -2.22
C GLU A 95 -7.04 -3.47 -0.79
N ARG A 96 -7.19 -4.80 -0.66
CA ARG A 96 -7.27 -5.46 0.66
C ARG A 96 -5.98 -5.30 1.48
N ALA A 97 -4.83 -5.27 0.83
CA ALA A 97 -3.56 -5.04 1.51
C ALA A 97 -3.45 -3.59 1.99
N GLU A 98 -3.88 -2.62 1.19
CA GLU A 98 -3.89 -1.20 1.51
C GLU A 98 -4.82 -0.90 2.69
N GLU A 99 -6.04 -1.46 2.71
CA GLU A 99 -6.95 -1.36 3.86
C GLU A 99 -6.30 -1.88 5.15
N LYS A 100 -5.61 -3.02 5.06
CA LYS A 100 -4.91 -3.61 6.21
C LYS A 100 -3.76 -2.72 6.67
N VAL A 101 -3.00 -2.14 5.74
CA VAL A 101 -1.92 -1.17 6.06
C VAL A 101 -2.50 0.05 6.75
N LEU A 102 -3.60 0.62 6.23
CA LEU A 102 -4.26 1.77 6.83
C LEU A 102 -4.72 1.48 8.27
N ARG A 103 -5.35 0.32 8.49
CA ARG A 103 -5.76 -0.12 9.83
C ARG A 103 -4.57 -0.24 10.78
N LEU A 104 -3.47 -0.84 10.33
CA LEU A 104 -2.26 -0.99 11.14
C LEU A 104 -1.61 0.35 11.44
N ARG A 105 -1.63 1.31 10.50
CA ARG A 105 -1.16 2.69 10.73
C ARG A 105 -1.99 3.38 11.82
N LYS A 106 -3.32 3.26 11.78
CA LYS A 106 -4.22 3.79 12.82
C LYS A 106 -3.90 3.18 14.19
N GLN A 107 -3.74 1.86 14.25
CA GLN A 107 -3.37 1.17 15.48
C GLN A 107 -2.00 1.62 16.01
N LYS A 108 -1.00 1.77 15.12
CA LYS A 108 0.33 2.27 15.50
C LYS A 108 0.25 3.67 16.11
N LYS A 109 -0.51 4.59 15.50
CA LYS A 109 -0.70 5.95 16.02
C LYS A 109 -1.34 5.93 17.41
N LEU A 110 -2.44 5.19 17.56
CA LEU A 110 -3.15 5.04 18.85
C LEU A 110 -2.24 4.50 19.95
N TRP A 111 -1.49 3.43 19.68
CA TRP A 111 -0.58 2.84 20.66
C TRP A 111 0.58 3.76 21.01
N PHE A 112 1.09 4.51 20.03
CA PHE A 112 2.14 5.50 20.28
C PHE A 112 1.62 6.64 21.17
N GLU A 113 0.42 7.15 20.92
CA GLU A 113 -0.21 8.16 21.77
C GLU A 113 -0.43 7.66 23.21
N LYS A 114 -0.95 6.43 23.38
CA LYS A 114 -1.09 5.80 24.69
C LYS A 114 0.25 5.70 25.41
N MET A 115 1.30 5.26 24.71
CA MET A 115 2.65 5.19 25.26
C MET A 115 3.15 6.57 25.71
N MET A 116 3.01 7.61 24.88
CA MET A 116 3.45 8.97 25.22
C MET A 116 2.69 9.56 26.42
N ARG A 117 1.41 9.23 26.59
CA ARG A 117 0.62 9.62 27.77
C ARG A 117 1.07 8.89 29.03
N ALA A 118 1.31 7.58 28.94
CA ALA A 118 1.84 6.79 30.05
C ALA A 118 3.18 7.38 30.54
N VAL A 119 4.10 7.61 29.61
CA VAL A 119 5.41 8.22 29.89
C VAL A 119 5.25 9.61 30.53
N SER A 120 4.40 10.48 29.97
CA SER A 120 4.16 11.83 30.53
C SER A 120 3.60 11.81 31.95
N ARG A 121 2.83 10.77 32.30
CA ARG A 121 2.24 10.58 33.63
C ARG A 121 3.15 9.77 34.57
N GLY A 122 4.33 9.34 34.11
CA GLY A 122 5.21 8.46 34.86
C GLY A 122 4.63 7.06 35.12
N LEU A 123 3.64 6.66 34.32
CA LEU A 123 3.00 5.35 34.39
C LEU A 123 3.77 4.39 33.48
N ASP A 124 4.16 3.26 34.05
CA ASP A 124 4.95 2.20 33.42
C ASP A 124 4.08 1.03 32.93
N THR A 125 2.76 1.05 33.21
CA THR A 125 1.81 0.03 32.75
C THR A 125 0.60 0.61 31.99
N VAL A 126 0.16 -0.10 30.94
CA VAL A 126 -0.98 0.31 30.11
C VAL A 126 -2.29 0.20 30.88
N GLU A 127 -2.40 -0.81 31.75
CA GLU A 127 -3.57 -1.08 32.57
C GLU A 127 -3.84 0.06 33.57
N GLU A 128 -2.78 0.65 34.11
CA GLU A 128 -2.91 1.81 35.00
C GLU A 128 -3.36 3.06 34.24
N LEU A 129 -2.86 3.26 33.03
CA LEU A 129 -3.32 4.35 32.15
C LEU A 129 -4.81 4.19 31.81
N GLU A 130 -5.26 3.00 31.42
CA GLU A 130 -6.67 2.75 31.08
C GLU A 130 -7.61 2.93 32.28
N ARG A 131 -7.15 2.55 33.48
CA ARG A 131 -7.91 2.79 34.73
C ARG A 131 -8.09 4.28 35.00
N VAL A 132 -7.02 5.07 34.86
CA VAL A 132 -7.04 6.52 35.07
C VAL A 132 -7.92 7.21 34.01
N GLU A 133 -7.79 6.85 32.73
CA GLU A 133 -8.61 7.43 31.66
C GLU A 133 -10.11 7.16 31.88
N LYS A 134 -10.48 5.96 32.33
CA LYS A 134 -11.88 5.64 32.65
C LYS A 134 -12.40 6.48 33.82
N GLU A 135 -11.61 6.63 34.88
CA GLU A 135 -11.99 7.42 36.05
C GLU A 135 -12.12 8.92 35.71
N GLU A 136 -11.23 9.45 34.88
CA GLU A 136 -11.30 10.83 34.36
C GLU A 136 -12.54 11.03 33.48
N ALA A 137 -12.84 10.09 32.56
CA ALA A 137 -14.02 10.16 31.70
C ALA A 137 -15.34 10.11 32.50
N GLU A 138 -15.42 9.29 33.54
CA GLU A 138 -16.59 9.22 34.41
C GLU A 138 -16.77 10.51 35.23
N LYS A 139 -15.66 11.09 35.73
CA LYS A 139 -15.66 12.38 36.43
C LYS A 139 -16.08 13.52 35.51
N GLU A 140 -15.60 13.53 34.27
CA GLU A 140 -15.93 14.54 33.28
C GLU A 140 -17.38 14.43 32.82
N ALA A 141 -17.88 13.21 32.57
CA ALA A 141 -19.29 12.98 32.27
C ALA A 141 -20.20 13.39 33.45
N ALA A 142 -19.77 13.19 34.69
CA ALA A 142 -20.50 13.66 35.87
C ALA A 142 -20.49 15.19 35.97
N ARG A 143 -19.37 15.86 35.67
CA ARG A 143 -19.28 17.33 35.61
C ARG A 143 -20.15 17.91 34.51
N GLN A 144 -20.17 17.30 33.32
CA GLN A 144 -21.01 17.74 32.20
C GLN A 144 -22.50 17.57 32.52
N ARG A 145 -22.89 16.46 33.17
CA ARG A 145 -24.27 16.28 33.67
C ARG A 145 -24.65 17.28 34.76
N GLN A 146 -23.70 17.74 35.57
CA GLN A 146 -23.92 18.80 36.55
C GLN A 146 -23.98 20.19 35.91
N ALA A 147 -23.19 20.44 34.87
CA ALA A 147 -23.15 21.70 34.13
C ALA A 147 -24.42 21.95 33.29
N ASP A 148 -25.06 20.88 32.78
CA ASP A 148 -26.31 20.95 32.02
C ASP A 148 -27.54 21.35 32.89
N VAL A 149 -27.38 21.40 34.21
CA VAL A 149 -28.43 21.85 35.15
C VAL A 149 -28.34 23.36 35.46
N SER A 150 -27.29 24.06 35.03
CA SER A 150 -27.09 25.50 35.29
C SER A 150 -26.73 26.28 34.02
N HIS A 151 -27.69 26.42 33.09
CA HIS A 151 -27.51 27.25 31.90
C HIS A 151 -27.74 28.75 32.20
N VAL A 152 -26.66 29.54 32.21
CA VAL A 152 -26.65 30.97 31.81
C VAL A 152 -25.50 31.15 30.82
N PRO A 153 -25.70 31.68 29.60
CA PRO A 153 -24.65 31.73 28.61
C PRO A 153 -23.82 33.00 28.79
N VAL A 154 -22.50 32.86 28.97
CA VAL A 154 -21.54 33.96 28.76
C VAL A 154 -20.42 33.45 27.85
N GLY A 155 -20.10 34.29 26.86
CA GLY A 155 -19.39 33.94 25.63
C GLY A 155 -17.99 33.35 25.78
N ARG A 156 -17.67 32.50 24.81
CA ARG A 156 -16.44 31.70 24.71
C ARG A 156 -15.37 32.49 23.95
N SER A 157 -14.23 32.80 24.57
CA SER A 157 -13.10 33.47 23.91
C SER A 157 -12.13 32.47 23.27
N SER A 158 -12.18 32.42 21.94
CA SER A 158 -11.16 32.21 20.90
C SER A 158 -9.67 31.87 21.19
N THR A 159 -9.33 31.01 22.16
CA THR A 159 -7.92 30.56 22.34
C THR A 159 -7.70 29.04 22.23
N GLU A 160 -8.69 28.26 21.79
CA GLU A 160 -8.64 26.79 21.81
C GLU A 160 -7.96 26.13 20.58
N ASN A 161 -7.49 26.88 19.57
CA ASN A 161 -7.03 26.30 18.29
C ASN A 161 -5.52 26.02 18.15
N LEU A 162 -4.65 26.48 19.06
CA LEU A 162 -3.19 26.47 18.80
C LEU A 162 -2.46 25.16 19.12
N VAL A 163 -3.08 24.19 19.81
CA VAL A 163 -2.40 22.94 20.23
C VAL A 163 -2.65 21.79 19.24
N LEU A 164 -3.69 21.89 18.41
CA LEU A 164 -4.02 20.87 17.42
C LEU A 164 -3.20 21.01 16.13
N GLU A 165 -2.80 22.24 15.77
CA GLU A 165 -2.07 22.52 14.52
C GLU A 165 -0.64 21.92 14.53
N GLY A 166 0.08 21.98 15.67
CA GLY A 166 1.48 21.52 15.73
C GLY A 166 1.68 20.00 15.75
N PHE A 167 0.67 19.23 16.17
CA PHE A 167 0.76 17.75 16.18
C PHE A 167 0.56 17.15 14.80
N ASP A 168 -0.34 17.75 14.00
CA ASP A 168 -0.63 17.28 12.65
C ASP A 168 0.54 17.58 11.69
N GLU A 169 1.22 18.72 11.88
CA GLU A 169 2.44 19.09 11.12
C GLU A 169 3.62 18.14 11.39
N HIS A 170 3.90 17.80 12.65
CA HIS A 170 5.01 16.88 12.99
C HIS A 170 4.73 15.43 12.54
N TRP A 171 3.45 15.02 12.55
CA TRP A 171 3.04 13.72 12.02
C TRP A 171 3.16 13.66 10.50
N ALA A 172 2.74 14.71 9.79
CA ALA A 172 2.90 14.84 8.35
C ALA A 172 4.39 14.89 7.92
N GLU A 173 5.25 15.51 8.72
CA GLU A 173 6.71 15.54 8.50
C GLU A 173 7.35 14.15 8.67
N CYS A 174 6.89 13.35 9.63
CA CYS A 174 7.44 12.01 9.88
C CYS A 174 6.83 10.90 8.99
N PHE A 175 5.61 11.07 8.46
CA PHE A 175 4.84 10.01 7.80
C PHE A 175 3.99 10.48 6.59
N GLY A 176 4.48 11.47 5.83
CA GLY A 176 3.77 12.30 4.84
C GLY A 176 2.99 11.69 3.66
N ASP A 177 2.72 10.38 3.62
CA ASP A 177 2.00 9.75 2.50
C ASP A 177 0.47 9.63 2.67
N ALA A 178 -0.15 10.24 3.69
CA ALA A 178 -1.62 10.27 3.80
C ALA A 178 -2.14 11.37 4.75
N PRO A 179 -2.68 12.49 4.23
CA PRO A 179 -3.46 13.42 5.04
C PRO A 179 -4.75 12.73 5.49
N LEU A 180 -5.13 12.93 6.74
CA LEU A 180 -6.38 12.42 7.29
C LEU A 180 -7.53 13.33 6.83
N GLU A 181 -8.51 12.77 6.14
CA GLU A 181 -9.77 13.45 5.80
C GLU A 181 -10.44 13.98 7.09
N PRO A 182 -10.71 15.29 7.20
CA PRO A 182 -11.29 15.92 8.40
C PRO A 182 -12.61 15.30 8.85
N ALA A 183 -13.37 14.71 7.92
CA ALA A 183 -14.64 14.04 8.19
C ALA A 183 -14.53 12.82 9.13
N LEU A 184 -13.33 12.24 9.31
CA LEU A 184 -13.10 11.12 10.24
C LEU A 184 -12.73 11.57 11.67
N MET A 185 -12.55 12.87 11.91
CA MET A 185 -12.18 13.43 13.22
C MET A 185 -13.39 13.89 14.04
N GLU A 186 -14.56 14.09 13.43
CA GLU A 186 -15.77 14.52 14.15
C GLU A 186 -16.34 13.44 15.09
N ASP A 187 -15.99 12.16 14.88
CA ASP A 187 -16.43 11.03 15.72
C ASP A 187 -15.70 10.92 17.08
N PHE A 188 -14.63 11.69 17.31
CA PHE A 188 -13.75 11.53 18.47
C PHE A 188 -13.59 12.81 19.29
N ASN A 189 -14.67 13.54 19.52
CA ASN A 189 -14.72 14.78 20.30
C ASN A 189 -14.02 14.66 21.67
N VAL A 190 -12.70 14.89 21.71
CA VAL A 190 -11.87 15.01 22.92
C VAL A 190 -11.58 16.49 23.13
N ALA A 191 -12.62 17.22 23.53
CA ALA A 191 -12.50 18.56 24.06
C ALA A 191 -12.41 18.50 25.58
N ALA A 192 -11.21 18.26 26.13
CA ALA A 192 -10.87 18.63 27.51
C ALA A 192 -9.44 18.23 27.85
N LEU A 193 -8.44 19.10 27.64
CA LEU A 193 -7.26 19.17 28.51
C LEU A 193 -6.69 20.60 28.45
N SER A 194 -7.15 21.44 29.39
CA SER A 194 -6.53 22.73 29.70
C SER A 194 -5.71 22.61 30.99
N TYR A 195 -4.45 23.06 30.86
CA TYR A 195 -3.55 23.62 31.87
C TYR A 195 -2.80 22.71 32.86
N CYS A 196 -1.47 22.77 32.75
CA CYS A 196 -0.55 23.05 33.87
C CYS A 196 0.83 23.47 33.33
N GLY A 197 1.12 24.78 33.27
CA GLY A 197 2.49 25.32 33.23
C GLY A 197 2.81 25.91 34.61
N VAL A 198 3.52 25.18 35.46
CA VAL A 198 4.97 25.22 35.73
C VAL A 198 5.45 26.56 36.28
N SER A 199 5.73 26.51 37.59
CA SER A 199 6.50 27.44 38.41
C SER A 199 7.91 27.69 37.86
N GLY A 200 8.24 28.96 37.62
CA GLY A 200 9.61 29.43 37.38
C GLY A 200 10.17 30.14 38.62
N GLY A 201 11.30 29.64 39.13
CA GLY A 201 11.94 30.09 40.35
C GLY A 201 12.60 31.46 40.27
N THR A 202 12.84 32.01 41.46
CA THR A 202 13.67 33.17 41.74
C THR A 202 15.13 32.96 41.33
N PRO A 203 15.84 34.07 41.03
CA PRO A 203 17.12 34.25 41.70
C PRO A 203 17.31 35.65 42.27
N SER A 204 18.01 35.64 43.40
CA SER A 204 18.48 36.72 44.25
C SER A 204 19.52 37.64 43.58
N GLY A 205 19.51 38.92 43.93
CA GLY A 205 20.58 39.90 43.65
C GLY A 205 20.10 41.33 43.93
N GLY A 206 20.72 42.01 44.88
CA GLY A 206 20.18 43.20 45.56
C GLY A 206 20.72 44.57 45.14
N VAL A 207 20.39 45.55 46.02
CA VAL A 207 20.92 46.94 46.18
C VAL A 207 20.57 47.91 45.02
N GLU A 208 20.15 49.18 45.15
CA GLU A 208 20.34 50.27 46.13
C GLU A 208 19.17 51.28 46.09
N HIS A 209 19.13 52.10 47.14
CA HIS A 209 18.31 53.29 47.37
C HIS A 209 18.43 54.40 46.32
N SER A 210 17.33 55.11 46.10
CA SER A 210 17.20 56.57 46.29
C SER A 210 15.74 56.96 46.46
#